data_AF-A0A2M8PJD9-F1
#
_entry.id   AF-A0A2M8PJD9-F1
#
_cell.length_a   1.000
_cell.length_b   1.000
_cell.length_c   1.000
_cell.angle_alpha   90.00
_cell.angle_beta   90.00
_cell.angle_gamma   90.00
#
_symmetry.space_group_name_H-M   'P 1'
#
loop_
_entity.id
_entity.type
_entity.pdbx_description
1 polymer ?
#
loop_
_entity_poly.entity_id
_entity_poly.type
_entity_poly.pdbx_seq_one_letter_code
_entity_poly.pdbx_strand_id
1 'polypeptide(L)'
;NMALPLLIDGTASNAALMNRRMQILKAIGYDIAMIYVKSDVETAMQRNKQRDRTVSQQQVERSHKALEDAMEFYSNRYDVTLFAVDNTQQNQEHVEQELNEIAPKLNEFFT
;
A
#
# COMPACT_ATOMS: atom_id res chain seq x y z
N ASN A 1 -15.21 22.20 9.92
CA ASN A 1 -14.57 20.96 10.35
C ASN A 1 -13.34 20.74 9.51
N MET A 2 -12.13 20.81 10.06
CA MET A 2 -10.91 20.43 9.33
C MET A 2 -10.30 19.26 10.10
N ALA A 3 -10.51 18.06 9.59
CA ALA A 3 -9.86 16.86 10.10
C ALA A 3 -8.42 16.86 9.55
N LEU A 4 -7.43 16.49 10.37
CA LEU A 4 -6.06 16.36 9.89
C LEU A 4 -5.95 15.17 8.92
N PRO A 5 -5.16 15.28 7.85
CA PRO A 5 -4.87 14.15 6.97
C PRO A 5 -4.27 12.98 7.74
N LEU A 6 -4.63 11.75 7.34
CA LEU A 6 -4.22 10.52 8.01
C LEU A 6 -3.50 9.58 7.03
N LEU A 7 -2.28 9.19 7.37
CA LEU A 7 -1.54 8.14 6.68
C LEU A 7 -1.57 6.84 7.49
N ILE A 8 -2.07 5.76 6.89
CA ILE A 8 -2.10 4.43 7.50
C ILE A 8 -1.09 3.55 6.78
N ASP A 9 0.04 3.27 7.44
CA ASP A 9 1.02 2.29 6.96
C ASP A 9 0.69 0.88 7.49
N GLY A 10 0.64 -0.09 6.58
CA GLY A 10 0.37 -1.47 6.93
C GLY A 10 0.49 -2.41 5.74
N THR A 11 0.50 -3.72 6.03
CA THR A 11 0.74 -4.77 5.04
C THR A 11 -0.39 -4.94 4.02
N ALA A 12 -1.60 -4.46 4.33
CA ALA A 12 -2.80 -4.60 3.50
C ALA A 12 -3.13 -6.05 3.04
N SER A 13 -2.61 -7.08 3.74
CA SER A 13 -2.87 -8.50 3.44
C SER A 13 -4.27 -8.99 3.87
N ASN A 14 -5.09 -8.14 4.49
CA ASN A 14 -6.47 -8.46 4.85
C ASN A 14 -7.43 -7.42 4.23
N ALA A 15 -7.96 -7.77 3.05
CA ALA A 15 -8.88 -6.92 2.29
C ALA A 15 -10.15 -6.55 3.08
N ALA A 16 -10.70 -7.46 3.89
CA ALA A 16 -11.90 -7.20 4.68
C ALA A 16 -11.66 -6.14 5.77
N LEU A 17 -10.51 -6.23 6.46
CA LEU A 17 -10.12 -5.22 7.44
C LEU A 17 -9.86 -3.87 6.78
N MET A 18 -9.17 -3.86 5.64
CA MET A 18 -8.90 -2.62 4.90
C MET A 18 -10.17 -1.95 4.39
N ASN A 19 -11.09 -2.74 3.85
CA ASN A 19 -12.42 -2.29 3.47
C ASN A 19 -13.16 -1.63 4.65
N ARG A 20 -13.17 -2.31 5.81
CA ARG A 20 -13.83 -1.77 7.02
C ARG A 20 -13.22 -0.43 7.43
N ARG A 21 -11.89 -0.31 7.43
CA ARG A 21 -11.20 0.95 7.74
C ARG A 21 -11.58 2.06 6.75
N MET A 22 -11.54 1.76 5.46
CA MET A 22 -11.96 2.69 4.41
C MET A 22 -13.40 3.16 4.61
N GLN A 23 -14.34 2.25 4.87
CA GLN A 23 -15.74 2.62 5.11
C GLN A 23 -15.92 3.52 6.33
N ILE A 24 -15.22 3.25 7.43
CA ILE A 24 -15.26 4.08 8.63
C ILE A 24 -14.73 5.49 8.34
N LEU A 25 -13.59 5.59 7.65
CA LEU A 25 -12.99 6.90 7.32
C LEU A 25 -13.86 7.70 6.35
N LYS A 26 -14.42 7.05 5.32
CA LYS A 26 -15.40 7.69 4.42
C LYS A 26 -16.64 8.17 5.18
N ALA A 27 -17.15 7.38 6.11
CA ALA A 27 -18.33 7.75 6.90
C ALA A 27 -18.12 8.97 7.80
N ILE A 28 -16.88 9.23 8.24
CA ILE A 28 -16.53 10.43 9.03
C ILE A 28 -16.04 11.60 8.16
N GLY A 29 -16.08 11.46 6.83
CA GLY A 29 -15.85 12.56 5.89
C GLY A 29 -14.45 12.64 5.29
N TYR A 30 -13.62 11.59 5.38
CA TYR A 30 -12.34 11.56 4.67
C TYR A 30 -12.52 11.10 3.23
N ASP A 31 -11.86 11.82 2.32
CA ASP A 31 -11.45 11.27 1.03
C ASP A 31 -10.34 10.25 1.24
N ILE A 32 -10.32 9.21 0.41
CA ILE A 32 -9.44 8.06 0.61
C ILE A 32 -8.74 7.71 -0.69
N ALA A 33 -7.41 7.62 -0.62
CA ALA A 33 -6.54 7.01 -1.61
C ALA A 33 -5.81 5.80 -1.02
N MET A 34 -5.29 4.93 -1.89
CA MET A 34 -4.38 3.85 -1.50
C MET A 34 -3.11 3.93 -2.33
N ILE A 35 -1.97 3.86 -1.65
CA ILE A 35 -0.66 3.66 -2.28
C ILE A 35 -0.34 2.17 -2.15
N TYR A 36 -0.28 1.48 -3.28
CA TYR A 36 0.14 0.09 -3.36
C TYR A 36 1.62 0.00 -3.71
N VAL A 37 2.43 -0.48 -2.78
CA VAL A 37 3.87 -0.68 -3.00
C VAL A 37 4.10 -2.13 -3.42
N LYS A 38 4.28 -2.35 -4.73
CA LYS A 38 4.55 -3.66 -5.30
C LYS A 38 5.99 -4.07 -5.02
N SER A 39 6.21 -5.31 -4.60
CA SER A 39 7.53 -5.93 -4.53
C SER A 39 7.40 -7.41 -4.83
N ASP A 40 8.46 -8.03 -5.36
CA ASP A 40 8.53 -9.48 -5.51
C ASP A 40 8.81 -10.15 -4.16
N VAL A 41 8.32 -11.38 -4.00
CA VAL A 41 8.42 -12.13 -2.74
C VAL A 41 9.88 -12.36 -2.32
N GLU A 42 10.78 -12.54 -3.30
CA GLU A 42 12.20 -12.75 -3.06
C GLU A 42 12.86 -11.49 -2.47
N THR A 43 12.58 -10.33 -3.03
CA THR A 43 13.00 -9.02 -2.52
C THR A 43 12.43 -8.78 -1.13
N ALA A 44 11.15 -9.08 -0.90
CA ALA A 44 10.53 -8.96 0.43
C ALA A 44 11.22 -9.88 1.46
N MET A 45 11.55 -11.11 1.07
CA MET A 45 12.28 -12.06 1.92
C MET A 45 13.72 -11.62 2.20
N GLN A 46 14.45 -11.16 1.17
CA GLN A 46 15.81 -10.65 1.32
C GLN A 46 15.84 -9.45 2.27
N ARG A 47 14.95 -8.48 2.06
CA ARG A 47 14.80 -7.31 2.94
C ARG A 47 14.44 -7.72 4.37
N ASN A 48 13.56 -8.71 4.54
CA ASN A 48 13.22 -9.23 5.87
C ASN A 48 14.44 -9.85 6.58
N LYS A 49 15.33 -10.56 5.87
CA LYS A 49 16.56 -11.13 6.45
C LYS A 49 17.59 -10.08 6.87
N GLN A 50 17.58 -8.90 6.25
CA GLN A 50 18.54 -7.82 6.50
C GLN A 50 18.10 -6.85 7.61
N ARG A 51 16.88 -6.99 8.14
CA ARG A 51 16.32 -6.11 9.18
C ARG A 51 16.66 -6.58 10.60
N ASP A 52 16.75 -5.63 11.52
CA ASP A 52 16.95 -5.92 12.96
C ASP A 52 15.79 -6.71 13.57
N ARG A 53 14.56 -6.45 13.12
CA ARG A 53 13.35 -7.21 13.45
C ARG A 53 12.87 -7.97 12.23
N THR A 54 12.88 -9.29 12.33
CA THR A 54 12.48 -10.20 11.25
C THR A 54 11.19 -10.94 11.63
N VAL A 55 10.46 -11.37 10.60
CA VAL A 55 9.35 -12.33 10.74
C VAL A 55 9.72 -13.65 10.08
N SER A 56 8.99 -14.73 10.36
CA SER A 56 9.30 -16.02 9.74
C SER A 56 9.09 -15.96 8.22
N GLN A 57 9.87 -16.73 7.46
CA GLN A 57 9.72 -16.81 6.00
C GLN A 57 8.28 -17.15 5.60
N GLN A 58 7.66 -18.11 6.30
CA GLN A 58 6.28 -18.50 6.07
C GLN A 58 5.31 -17.32 6.27
N GLN A 59 5.57 -16.42 7.22
CA GLN A 59 4.75 -15.23 7.41
C GLN A 59 4.93 -14.22 6.27
N VAL A 60 6.14 -14.06 5.73
CA VAL A 60 6.40 -13.21 4.55
C VAL A 60 5.64 -13.74 3.35
N GLU A 61 5.81 -15.02 3.01
CA GLU A 61 5.15 -15.66 1.87
C GLU A 61 3.62 -15.58 1.97
N ARG A 62 3.06 -15.89 3.15
CA ARG A 62 1.61 -15.79 3.40
C ARG A 62 1.10 -14.36 3.23
N SER A 63 1.82 -13.38 3.78
CA SER A 63 1.40 -11.98 3.72
C SER A 63 1.50 -11.42 2.31
N HIS A 64 2.56 -11.77 1.59
CA HIS A 64 2.78 -11.39 0.20
C HIS A 64 1.70 -11.96 -0.71
N LYS A 65 1.45 -13.27 -0.64
CA LYS A 65 0.37 -13.91 -1.41
C LYS A 65 -1.01 -13.33 -1.09
N ALA A 66 -1.32 -13.10 0.19
CA ALA A 66 -2.60 -12.52 0.56
C ALA A 66 -2.77 -11.08 0.07
N LEU A 67 -1.67 -10.32 -0.08
CA LEU A 67 -1.69 -8.99 -0.70
C LEU A 67 -1.94 -9.09 -2.21
N GLU A 68 -1.28 -10.02 -2.91
CA GLU A 68 -1.54 -10.27 -4.34
C GLU A 68 -2.99 -10.65 -4.60
N ASP A 69 -3.53 -11.59 -3.82
CA ASP A 69 -4.93 -12.04 -3.92
C ASP A 69 -5.92 -10.89 -3.62
N ALA A 70 -5.51 -9.90 -2.81
CA ALA A 70 -6.33 -8.72 -2.49
C ALA A 70 -6.26 -7.62 -3.55
N MET A 71 -5.34 -7.68 -4.52
CA MET A 71 -5.15 -6.58 -5.48
C MET A 71 -6.35 -6.34 -6.36
N GLU A 72 -7.01 -7.39 -6.85
CA GLU A 72 -8.24 -7.24 -7.63
C GLU A 72 -9.33 -6.52 -6.82
N PHE A 73 -9.45 -6.85 -5.53
CA PHE A 73 -10.37 -6.16 -4.64
C PHE A 73 -10.02 -4.67 -4.48
N TYR A 74 -8.73 -4.34 -4.32
CA TYR A 74 -8.28 -2.96 -4.18
C TYR A 74 -8.46 -2.15 -5.46
N SER A 75 -8.11 -2.71 -6.62
CA SER A 75 -8.35 -2.08 -7.93
C SER A 75 -9.81 -1.73 -8.12
N ASN A 76 -10.73 -2.66 -7.83
CA ASN A 76 -12.17 -2.40 -7.94
C ASN A 76 -12.68 -1.37 -6.94
N ARG A 77 -12.03 -1.22 -5.78
CA ARG A 77 -12.54 -0.38 -4.69
C ARG A 77 -12.03 1.06 -4.72
N TYR A 78 -10.74 1.21 -4.99
CA TYR A 78 -10.07 2.50 -4.98
C TYR A 78 -10.04 3.09 -6.40
N ASP A 79 -10.14 2.27 -7.44
CA ASP A 79 -10.26 2.68 -8.84
C ASP A 79 -9.22 3.76 -9.19
N VAL A 80 -9.65 4.95 -9.60
CA VAL A 80 -8.77 6.08 -9.96
C VAL A 80 -7.92 6.62 -8.80
N THR A 81 -8.22 6.24 -7.55
CA THR A 81 -7.46 6.63 -6.34
C THR A 81 -6.53 5.52 -5.81
N LEU A 82 -6.31 4.48 -6.61
CA LEU A 82 -5.24 3.50 -6.38
C LEU A 82 -3.97 3.92 -7.11
N PHE A 83 -2.91 4.21 -6.36
CA PHE A 83 -1.60 4.57 -6.89
C PHE A 83 -0.63 3.41 -6.66
N ALA A 84 -0.21 2.74 -7.72
CA ALA A 84 0.79 1.68 -7.61
C ALA A 84 2.20 2.26 -7.78
N VAL A 85 3.13 1.78 -6.96
CA VAL A 85 4.57 2.04 -7.06
C VAL A 85 5.29 0.70 -7.16
N ASP A 86 6.03 0.48 -8.23
CA ASP A 86 6.82 -0.73 -8.42
C ASP A 86 8.17 -0.59 -7.70
N ASN A 87 8.25 -1.21 -6.52
CA ASN A 87 9.43 -1.28 -5.66
C ASN A 87 10.06 -2.68 -5.69
N THR A 88 9.96 -3.38 -6.82
CA THR A 88 10.73 -4.60 -7.11
C THR A 88 12.22 -4.28 -7.26
N GLN A 89 13.07 -5.30 -7.16
CA GLN A 89 14.52 -5.10 -7.34
C GLN A 89 14.88 -4.58 -8.74
N GLN A 90 14.10 -4.95 -9.75
CA GLN A 90 14.32 -4.59 -11.16
C GLN A 90 13.96 -3.13 -11.46
N ASN A 91 13.13 -2.51 -10.61
CA ASN A 91 12.64 -1.15 -10.83
C ASN A 91 13.21 -0.11 -9.85
N GLN A 92 14.21 -0.47 -9.04
CA GLN A 92 14.74 0.40 -7.98
C GLN A 92 15.18 1.79 -8.48
N GLU A 93 15.75 1.88 -9.68
CA GLU A 93 16.22 3.15 -10.26
C GLU A 93 15.08 4.11 -10.65
N HIS A 94 13.85 3.59 -10.83
CA HIS A 94 12.69 4.39 -11.23
C HIS A 94 11.71 4.66 -10.08
N VAL A 95 11.91 4.08 -8.89
CA VAL A 95 11.00 4.26 -7.74
C VAL A 95 10.83 5.74 -7.40
N GLU A 96 11.91 6.52 -7.39
CA GLU A 96 11.84 7.95 -7.10
C GLU A 96 11.05 8.72 -8.18
N GLN A 97 11.21 8.34 -9.45
CA GLN A 97 10.43 8.92 -10.53
C GLN A 97 8.94 8.61 -10.37
N GLU A 98 8.56 7.36 -10.11
CA GLU A 98 7.16 6.98 -9.90
C GLU A 98 6.54 7.72 -8.71
N LEU A 99 7.29 7.88 -7.61
CA LEU A 99 6.85 8.66 -6.46
C LEU A 99 6.62 10.13 -6.83
N ASN A 100 7.51 10.74 -7.60
CA ASN A 100 7.38 12.12 -8.06
C ASN A 100 6.17 12.31 -9.00
N GLU A 101 5.81 11.30 -9.78
CA GLU A 101 4.63 11.32 -10.66
C GLU A 101 3.31 11.24 -9.87
N ILE A 102 3.26 10.49 -8.76
CA ILE A 102 2.04 10.36 -7.95
C ILE A 102 1.92 11.44 -6.86
N ALA A 103 3.03 12.03 -6.40
CA ALA A 103 3.02 12.99 -5.28
C ALA A 103 2.06 14.19 -5.50
N PRO A 104 2.00 14.84 -6.68
CA PRO A 104 1.05 15.92 -6.92
C PRO A 104 -0.42 15.49 -6.77
N LYS A 105 -0.75 14.25 -7.19
CA LYS A 105 -2.10 13.69 -7.08
C LYS A 105 -2.44 13.35 -5.63
N LEU A 106 -1.45 12.87 -4.87
CA LEU A 106 -1.62 12.57 -3.45
C LEU A 106 -1.85 13.85 -2.63
N ASN A 107 -1.22 14.98 -3.01
CA ASN A 107 -1.39 16.24 -2.30
C ASN A 107 -2.84 16.72 -2.24
N GLU A 108 -3.70 16.32 -3.17
CA GLU A 108 -5.15 16.62 -3.15
C GLU A 108 -5.86 16.05 -1.91
N PHE A 109 -5.29 15.02 -1.26
CA PHE A 109 -5.84 14.41 -0.04
C PHE A 109 -5.30 15.04 1.26
N PHE A 110 -4.37 16.00 1.15
CA PHE A 110 -3.73 16.66 2.30
C PHE A 110 -4.09 18.15 2.45
N THR A 111 -4.88 18.69 1.52
CA THR A 111 -5.34 20.09 1.47
C THR A 111 -6.78 20.23 1.94
#